data_AF-A0A7H8XVL6-F1
#
_entry.id   AF-A0A7H8XVL6-F1
#
_cell.length_a   1.000
_cell.length_b   1.000
_cell.length_c   1.000
_cell.angle_alpha   90.00
_cell.angle_beta   90.00
_cell.angle_gamma   90.00
#
_symmetry.space_group_name_H-M   'P 1'
#
loop_
_entity.id
_entity.type
_entity.pdbx_description
1 polymer ?
#
loop_
_entity_poly.entity_id
_entity_poly.type
_entity_poly.pdbx_seq_one_letter_code
_entity_poly.pdbx_strand_id
1 'polypeptide(L)'
;MVTGALFLFSWVGQFLFQLVVQRNEAGQHGQAFAWSEFLPQFFASTFENWQSEFLQLIWQAAGLALFYYWGSSQSRESDDRIEAKLDALLRERNLDPENP
;
A
#
# COMPACT_ATOMS: atom_id res chain seq x y z
N MET A 1 16.36 8.89 -11.20
CA MET A 1 16.53 8.68 -12.66
C MET A 1 16.32 7.23 -13.06
N VAL A 2 16.92 6.25 -12.37
CA VAL A 2 16.79 4.81 -12.68
C VAL A 2 15.34 4.30 -12.63
N THR A 3 14.58 4.64 -11.58
CA THR A 3 13.17 4.24 -11.44
C THR A 3 12.27 4.79 -12.54
N GLY A 4 12.49 6.04 -12.94
CA GLY A 4 11.76 6.63 -14.08
C GLY A 4 12.07 5.91 -15.40
N ALA A 5 13.33 5.49 -15.60
CA ALA A 5 13.70 4.70 -16.78
C ALA A 5 13.05 3.32 -16.79
N LEU A 6 13.03 2.62 -15.64
CA LEU A 6 12.35 1.33 -15.50
C LEU A 6 10.84 1.46 -15.72
N PHE A 7 10.22 2.53 -15.21
CA PHE A 7 8.82 2.84 -15.44
C PHE A 7 8.50 3.06 -16.92
N LEU A 8 9.30 3.89 -17.61
CA LEU A 8 9.09 4.13 -19.04
C LEU A 8 9.31 2.85 -19.85
N PHE A 9 10.30 2.05 -19.50
CA PHE A 9 10.56 0.76 -20.14
C PHE A 9 9.38 -0.20 -19.98
N SER A 10 8.84 -0.35 -18.75
CA SER A 10 7.68 -1.22 -18.52
C SER A 10 6.42 -0.69 -19.18
N TRP A 11 6.20 0.63 -19.18
CA TRP A 11 5.05 1.26 -19.82
C TRP A 11 5.06 1.12 -21.34
N VAL A 12 6.22 1.27 -21.98
CA VAL A 12 6.40 0.97 -23.41
C VAL A 12 6.19 -0.52 -23.69
N GLY A 13 6.70 -1.40 -22.82
CA GLY A 13 6.42 -2.84 -22.89
C GLY A 13 4.91 -3.12 -22.89
N GLN A 14 4.19 -2.59 -21.90
CA GLN A 14 2.73 -2.72 -21.80
C GLN A 14 2.02 -2.26 -23.08
N PHE A 15 2.41 -1.09 -23.60
CA PHE A 15 1.85 -0.56 -24.86
C PHE A 15 2.03 -1.53 -26.02
N LEU A 16 3.25 -2.05 -26.21
CA LEU A 16 3.56 -2.97 -27.31
C LEU A 16 2.80 -4.29 -27.17
N PHE A 17 2.75 -4.87 -25.98
CA PHE A 17 2.01 -6.11 -25.74
C PHE A 17 0.51 -5.93 -25.98
N GLN A 18 -0.11 -4.86 -25.46
CA GLN A 18 -1.52 -4.59 -25.71
C GLN A 18 -1.81 -4.34 -27.20
N LEU A 19 -0.91 -3.63 -27.91
CA LEU A 19 -1.06 -3.41 -29.34
C LEU A 19 -1.03 -4.73 -30.13
N VAL A 20 -0.14 -5.65 -29.77
CA VAL A 20 -0.06 -6.99 -30.40
C VAL A 20 -1.34 -7.78 -30.13
N VAL A 21 -1.82 -7.79 -28.88
CA VAL A 21 -3.06 -8.48 -28.49
C VAL A 21 -4.26 -7.94 -29.28
N GLN A 22 -4.47 -6.62 -29.28
CA GLN A 22 -5.61 -6.03 -29.97
C GLN A 22 -5.57 -6.26 -31.49
N ARG A 23 -4.39 -6.18 -32.11
CA ARG A 23 -4.25 -6.47 -33.55
C ARG A 23 -4.54 -7.93 -33.87
N ASN A 24 -4.08 -8.85 -33.02
CA ASN A 24 -4.35 -10.27 -33.18
C ASN A 24 -5.84 -10.58 -32.99
N GLU A 25 -6.52 -9.96 -32.02
CA GLU A 25 -7.97 -10.11 -31.82
C GLU A 25 -8.77 -9.56 -33.00
N ALA A 26 -8.43 -8.35 -33.47
CA ALA A 26 -9.07 -7.75 -34.64
C ALA A 26 -8.93 -8.67 -35.87
N GLY A 27 -7.72 -9.20 -36.12
CA GLY A 27 -7.48 -10.15 -37.20
C GLY A 27 -8.27 -11.45 -37.07
N GLN A 28 -8.39 -12.01 -35.85
CA GLN A 28 -9.19 -13.20 -35.58
C GLN A 28 -10.70 -12.98 -35.80
N HIS A 29 -11.18 -11.76 -35.55
CA HIS A 29 -12.58 -11.38 -35.76
C HIS A 29 -12.85 -10.81 -37.17
N GLY A 30 -11.85 -10.80 -38.06
CA GLY A 30 -11.97 -10.24 -39.41
C GLY A 30 -12.19 -8.71 -39.43
N GLN A 31 -11.85 -8.03 -38.34
CA GLN A 31 -11.98 -6.58 -38.18
C GLN A 31 -10.65 -5.88 -38.47
N ALA A 32 -10.73 -4.63 -38.95
CA ALA A 32 -9.55 -3.79 -39.08
C ALA A 32 -9.20 -3.17 -37.72
N PHE A 33 -7.90 -3.13 -37.40
CA PHE A 33 -7.42 -2.46 -36.21
C PHE A 33 -7.73 -0.95 -36.25
N ALA A 34 -8.32 -0.42 -35.17
CA ALA A 34 -8.69 0.99 -35.05
C ALA A 34 -7.96 1.67 -33.88
N TRP A 35 -7.15 2.69 -34.19
CA TRP A 35 -6.46 3.50 -33.18
C TRP A 35 -7.42 4.21 -32.21
N SER A 36 -8.61 4.57 -32.69
CA SER A 36 -9.67 5.21 -31.91
C SER A 36 -10.22 4.32 -30.80
N GLU A 37 -10.07 3.01 -30.91
CA GLU A 37 -10.48 2.03 -29.89
C GLU A 37 -9.30 1.66 -28.99
N PHE A 38 -8.11 1.52 -29.59
CA PHE A 38 -6.89 1.15 -28.88
C PHE A 38 -6.42 2.20 -27.85
N LEU A 39 -6.32 3.48 -28.23
CA LEU A 39 -5.76 4.50 -27.35
C LEU A 39 -6.59 4.69 -26.08
N PRO A 40 -7.93 4.84 -26.14
CA PRO A 40 -8.75 4.92 -24.93
C PRO A 40 -8.60 3.69 -24.05
N GLN A 41 -8.58 2.48 -24.65
CA GLN A 41 -8.44 1.23 -23.91
C GLN A 41 -7.08 1.11 -23.20
N PHE A 42 -5.99 1.50 -23.88
CA PHE A 42 -4.64 1.50 -23.32
C PHE A 42 -4.53 2.47 -22.12
N PHE A 43 -5.06 3.68 -22.26
CA PHE A 43 -5.07 4.65 -21.17
C PHE A 43 -5.98 4.19 -20.02
N ALA A 44 -7.18 3.67 -20.31
CA ALA A 44 -8.08 3.13 -19.31
C ALA A 44 -7.40 2.03 -18.49
N SER A 45 -6.78 1.04 -19.15
CA SER A 45 -6.02 -0.02 -18.48
C SER A 45 -4.85 0.53 -17.65
N THR A 46 -4.15 1.56 -18.14
CA THR A 46 -3.07 2.23 -17.40
C THR A 46 -3.61 2.92 -16.13
N PHE A 47 -4.72 3.65 -16.25
CA PHE A 47 -5.34 4.36 -15.14
C PHE A 47 -6.01 3.44 -14.14
N GLU A 48 -6.60 2.33 -14.57
CA GLU A 48 -7.17 1.29 -13.69
C GLU A 48 -6.08 0.62 -12.84
N ASN A 49 -4.94 0.28 -13.46
CA ASN A 49 -3.79 -0.23 -12.72
C ASN A 49 -3.34 0.79 -11.66
N TRP A 50 -3.17 2.05 -12.07
CA TRP A 50 -2.81 3.13 -11.16
C TRP A 50 -3.83 3.32 -10.04
N GLN A 51 -5.13 3.32 -10.35
CA GLN A 51 -6.22 3.43 -9.38
C GLN A 51 -6.15 2.29 -8.34
N SER A 52 -5.93 1.05 -8.79
CA SER A 52 -5.85 -0.11 -7.90
C SER A 52 -4.66 -0.02 -6.95
N GLU A 53 -3.50 0.43 -7.43
CA GLU A 53 -2.31 0.65 -6.62
C GLU A 53 -2.53 1.74 -5.58
N PHE A 54 -3.17 2.87 -5.94
CA PHE A 54 -3.53 3.89 -4.96
C PHE A 54 -4.49 3.36 -3.90
N LEU A 55 -5.51 2.62 -4.31
CA LEU A 55 -6.47 2.04 -3.38
C LEU A 55 -5.79 1.05 -2.42
N GLN A 56 -4.87 0.23 -2.93
CA GLN A 56 -4.05 -0.68 -2.14
C GLN A 56 -3.18 0.08 -1.15
N LEU A 57 -2.45 1.10 -1.59
CA LEU A 57 -1.58 1.92 -0.73
C LEU A 57 -2.39 2.62 0.38
N ILE A 58 -3.56 3.17 0.04
CA ILE A 58 -4.46 3.80 1.02
C ILE A 58 -4.94 2.76 2.02
N TRP A 59 -5.40 1.59 1.55
CA TRP A 59 -5.88 0.52 2.42
C TRP A 59 -4.77 0.01 3.35
N GLN A 60 -3.56 -0.19 2.84
CA GLN A 60 -2.40 -0.59 3.62
C GLN A 60 -2.01 0.47 4.66
N ALA A 61 -1.93 1.74 4.25
CA ALA A 61 -1.60 2.84 5.16
C ALA A 61 -2.66 3.02 6.24
N ALA A 62 -3.94 2.98 5.88
CA ALA A 62 -5.05 3.06 6.82
C ALA A 62 -5.07 1.86 7.77
N GLY A 63 -4.89 0.64 7.25
CA GLY A 63 -4.80 -0.58 8.05
C GLY A 63 -3.64 -0.52 9.05
N LEU A 64 -2.45 -0.09 8.60
CA LEU A 64 -1.29 0.11 9.48
C LEU A 64 -1.55 1.19 10.53
N ALA A 65 -2.18 2.31 10.16
CA ALA A 65 -2.53 3.37 11.11
C ALA A 65 -3.52 2.88 12.17
N LEU A 66 -4.52 2.07 11.79
CA LEU A 66 -5.47 1.45 12.71
C LEU A 66 -4.78 0.44 13.64
N PHE A 67 -3.92 -0.43 13.10
CA PHE A 67 -3.13 -1.36 13.92
C PHE A 67 -2.19 -0.63 14.87
N TYR A 68 -1.57 0.46 14.43
CA TYR A 68 -0.72 1.28 15.28
C TYR A 68 -1.54 1.91 16.41
N TYR A 69 -2.70 2.51 16.10
CA TYR A 69 -3.56 3.11 17.12
C TYR A 69 -4.01 2.08 18.16
N TRP A 70 -4.51 0.92 17.72
CA TRP A 70 -4.98 -0.12 18.63
C TRP A 70 -3.84 -0.83 19.40
N GLY A 71 -2.69 -1.06 18.75
CA GLY A 71 -1.51 -1.62 19.40
C GLY A 71 -0.93 -0.65 20.43
N SER A 72 -0.90 0.65 20.13
CA SER A 72 -0.39 1.68 21.03
C SER A 72 -1.28 1.90 22.25
N SER A 73 -2.61 1.76 22.14
CA SER A 73 -3.50 1.86 23.30
C SER A 73 -3.33 0.66 24.23
N GLN A 74 -3.16 -0.55 23.68
CA GLN A 74 -2.88 -1.75 24.47
C GLN A 74 -1.49 -1.72 25.13
N SER A 75 -0.46 -1.20 24.44
CA SER A 75 0.88 -1.10 25.02
C SER A 75 0.92 -0.11 26.18
N ARG A 76 0.29 1.06 26.01
CA ARG A 76 0.21 2.09 27.07
C ARG A 76 -0.52 1.58 28.32
N GLU A 77 -1.68 0.94 28.15
CA GLU A 77 -2.42 0.37 29.29
C GLU A 77 -1.61 -0.71 30.02
N SER A 78 -0.86 -1.54 29.28
CA SER A 78 0.01 -2.54 29.87
C SER A 78 1.19 -1.92 30.62
N ASP A 79 1.85 -0.92 30.06
CA ASP A 79 2.98 -0.21 30.69
C ASP A 79 2.53 0.50 31.97
N ASP A 80 1.42 1.25 31.93
CA ASP A 80 0.84 1.94 33.09
C ASP A 80 0.53 0.95 34.24
N ARG A 81 0.03 -0.24 33.91
CA ARG A 81 -0.26 -1.28 34.91
C ARG A 81 1.00 -1.91 35.49
N ILE A 82 2.08 -2.03 34.69
CA ILE A 82 3.37 -2.55 35.15
C ILE A 82 4.02 -1.54 36.10
N GLU A 83 4.01 -0.25 35.75
CA GLU A 83 4.53 0.84 36.57
C GLU A 83 3.82 0.89 37.92
N ALA A 84 2.48 0.85 37.93
CA ALA A 84 1.70 0.83 39.18
C ALA A 84 2.02 -0.37 40.09
N LYS A 85 2.34 -1.55 39.51
CA LYS A 85 2.75 -2.73 40.29
C LYS A 85 4.18 -2.59 40.81
N LEU A 86 5.07 -2.01 40.02
CA LEU A 86 6.46 -1.77 40.42
C LEU A 86 6.50 -0.80 41.60
N ASP A 87 5.76 0.30 41.54
CA ASP A 87 5.67 1.28 42.62
C ASP A 87 5.11 0.68 43.92
N ALA A 88 4.08 -0.16 43.81
CA ALA A 88 3.52 -0.87 44.97
C ALA A 88 4.57 -1.76 45.66
N LEU A 89 5.40 -2.47 44.88
CA LEU A 89 6.49 -3.31 45.40
C LEU A 89 7.63 -2.49 46.01
N LEU A 90 8.01 -1.38 45.38
CA LEU A 90 9.05 -0.48 45.90
C LEU A 90 8.64 0.11 47.25
N ARG A 91 7.37 0.52 47.38
CA ARG A 91 6.79 1.03 48.64
C ARG A 91 6.72 -0.04 49.73
N GLU A 92 6.31 -1.27 49.40
CA GLU A 92 6.29 -2.38 50.36
C GLU A 92 7.70 -2.72 50.87
N ARG A 93 8.70 -2.61 49.99
CA ARG A 93 10.11 -2.87 50.33
C ARG A 93 10.83 -1.68 50.96
N ASN A 94 10.16 -0.54 51.14
CA ASN A 94 10.76 0.70 51.66
C ASN A 94 11.97 1.16 50.85
N LEU A 95 11.97 0.89 49.54
CA LEU A 95 13.02 1.26 48.57
C LEU A 95 12.52 2.37 47.64
N ASP A 96 11.56 3.16 48.09
CA ASP A 96 10.90 4.19 47.30
C ASP A 96 11.90 5.33 47.01
N PRO A 97 12.30 5.57 45.74
CA PRO A 97 13.34 6.54 45.42
C PRO A 97 12.91 7.99 45.64
N GLU A 98 11.60 8.27 45.78
CA GLU A 98 11.07 9.61 46.05
C GLU A 98 10.95 9.98 47.53
N ASN A 99 11.12 9.02 48.45
CA ASN A 99 11.17 9.30 49.89
C ASN A 99 12.30 8.46 50.53
N PRO A 100 13.53 9.03 50.65
CA PRO A 100 14.73 8.30 51.05
C PRO A 100 14.73 7.78 52.49
#